data_AF-A0A4Y9ZM55-F1
#
_entry.id   AF-A0A4Y9ZM55-F1
#
_cell.length_a   1.000
_cell.length_b   1.000
_cell.length_c   1.000
_cell.angle_alpha   90.00
_cell.angle_beta   90.00
_cell.angle_gamma   90.00
#
_symmetry.space_group_name_H-M   'P 1'
#
loop_
_entity.id
_entity.type
_entity.pdbx_description
1 polymer ?
#
loop_
_entity_poly.entity_id
_entity_poly.type
_entity_poly.pdbx_seq_one_letter_code
_entity_poly.pdbx_strand_id
1 'polypeptide(L)'
;MPTLAPVFDPPSSSLASSSSTASSFASRNSMSPVSSVPTSPERESRKENGKPGETERVLTIPAVKLDSPTISDEMAAHLSISLIGHVLFLKSQVPFPVMQLARMSGGKSSNSRAAKKRAEFMNAFDELSSHLNTTFSALATALARSRTGTDADDEVQTATAYLGVVLGPTVGTAKARVLMALEGLEVKEWGTRDDDEPETSVESEEEGEEEESDSDAASGSGDEQPPPSPPVSVTFSRPPSLRGPSPAPTPSSSSSPQNALRGTSSSPSQPHLVAPQRTHAEQQQEFRLAERMLSRTLANACADGPGMAVELAPTQTHVLLRAPRRFAH
;
A
#
# COMPACT_ATOMS: atom_id res chain seq x y z
N MET A 1 6.38 -41.15 -1.11
CA MET A 1 7.32 -40.12 -1.56
C MET A 1 7.15 -39.90 -3.07
N PRO A 2 6.39 -38.88 -3.50
CA PRO A 2 6.42 -38.42 -4.87
C PRO A 2 7.09 -37.04 -4.98
N THR A 3 8.18 -37.02 -5.73
CA THR A 3 8.86 -35.84 -6.28
C THR A 3 8.09 -35.38 -7.52
N LEU A 4 7.64 -34.13 -7.54
CA LEU A 4 7.06 -33.50 -8.73
C LEU A 4 7.82 -32.19 -9.01
N ALA A 5 8.69 -32.25 -10.01
CA ALA A 5 9.31 -31.07 -10.61
C ALA A 5 8.47 -30.64 -11.82
N PRO A 6 8.05 -29.36 -11.93
CA PRO A 6 7.52 -28.85 -13.18
C PRO A 6 8.68 -28.35 -14.06
N VAL A 7 8.93 -29.11 -15.13
CA VAL A 7 9.63 -28.65 -16.34
C VAL A 7 8.64 -27.84 -17.17
N PHE A 8 8.98 -26.61 -17.50
CA PHE A 8 8.31 -25.83 -18.53
C PHE A 8 9.36 -25.11 -19.38
N ASP A 9 9.71 -25.73 -20.51
CA ASP A 9 10.34 -25.03 -21.63
C ASP A 9 9.26 -24.28 -22.42
N PRO A 10 9.46 -22.99 -22.75
CA PRO A 10 8.59 -22.29 -23.68
C PRO A 10 8.97 -22.59 -25.15
N PRO A 11 7.99 -22.69 -26.07
CA PRO A 11 8.28 -22.85 -27.50
C PRO A 11 8.84 -21.56 -28.10
N SER A 12 10.00 -21.70 -28.73
CA SER A 12 10.59 -20.68 -29.61
C SER A 12 9.70 -20.42 -30.81
N SER A 13 9.02 -19.28 -30.84
CA SER A 13 8.32 -18.79 -32.03
C SER A 13 9.12 -17.64 -32.66
N SER A 14 10.00 -18.02 -33.59
CA SER A 14 10.61 -17.13 -34.56
C SER A 14 9.62 -16.87 -35.70
N LEU A 15 9.05 -15.67 -35.79
CA LEU A 15 8.37 -15.23 -37.02
C LEU A 15 8.73 -13.78 -37.35
N ALA A 16 9.61 -13.69 -38.35
CA ALA A 16 9.59 -12.78 -39.49
C ALA A 16 9.08 -11.35 -39.29
N SER A 17 10.07 -10.47 -39.35
CA SER A 17 10.04 -9.15 -39.97
C SER A 17 9.05 -8.99 -41.14
N SER A 18 8.28 -7.90 -41.10
CA SER A 18 7.78 -7.23 -42.31
C SER A 18 7.77 -5.72 -42.09
N SER A 19 8.70 -5.08 -42.78
CA SER A 19 8.88 -3.65 -42.97
C SER A 19 7.83 -3.06 -43.90
N SER A 20 7.29 -1.88 -43.57
CA SER A 20 6.72 -0.90 -44.52
C SER A 20 6.63 0.45 -43.78
N THR A 21 7.60 1.38 -43.89
CA THR A 21 7.80 2.49 -44.86
C THR A 21 6.64 3.47 -45.09
N ALA A 22 7.02 4.77 -45.04
CA ALA A 22 6.32 6.03 -45.33
C ALA A 22 5.39 6.55 -44.21
N SER A 23 5.43 7.81 -43.77
CA SER A 23 5.69 9.05 -44.51
C SER A 23 6.32 10.16 -43.66
N SER A 24 7.09 10.99 -44.37
CA SER A 24 7.76 12.23 -43.98
C SER A 24 6.84 13.32 -43.42
N PHE A 25 7.34 14.09 -42.44
CA PHE A 25 7.19 15.55 -42.45
C PHE A 25 8.48 16.20 -41.95
N ALA A 26 9.01 17.08 -42.80
CA ALA A 26 10.19 17.88 -42.56
C ALA A 26 9.89 19.01 -41.57
N SER A 27 10.83 19.30 -40.67
CA SER A 27 11.05 20.65 -40.16
C SER A 27 12.51 20.81 -39.81
N ARG A 28 13.20 21.54 -40.71
CA ARG A 28 14.53 22.09 -40.53
C ARG A 28 14.48 23.07 -39.35
N ASN A 29 15.44 22.99 -38.43
CA ASN A 29 16.11 24.20 -37.97
C ASN A 29 17.55 23.88 -37.56
N SER A 30 18.43 24.46 -38.39
CA SER A 30 19.87 24.58 -38.26
C SER A 30 20.18 25.74 -37.33
N MET A 31 21.13 25.58 -36.40
CA MET A 31 22.25 26.50 -36.16
C MET A 31 23.12 25.96 -35.01
N SER A 32 24.30 25.45 -35.35
CA SER A 32 25.48 25.35 -34.48
C SER A 32 26.22 26.70 -34.47
N PRO A 33 27.03 27.02 -33.43
CA PRO A 33 28.48 26.77 -33.58
C PRO A 33 29.31 26.53 -32.29
N VAL A 34 30.53 26.01 -32.51
CA VAL A 34 31.81 26.26 -31.77
C VAL A 34 31.93 25.68 -30.35
N SER A 35 32.65 24.58 -30.11
CA SER A 35 34.13 24.37 -30.10
C SER A 35 34.87 25.09 -28.96
N SER A 36 35.28 24.31 -27.93
CA SER A 36 36.61 24.45 -27.32
C SER A 36 36.97 23.19 -26.51
N VAL A 37 38.13 22.66 -26.85
CA VAL A 37 38.87 21.56 -26.22
C VAL A 37 39.71 22.13 -25.07
N PRO A 38 39.95 21.38 -23.99
CA PRO A 38 41.34 21.25 -23.55
C PRO A 38 41.71 19.81 -23.12
N THR A 39 42.68 19.28 -23.87
CA THR A 39 43.98 18.77 -23.42
C THR A 39 44.06 17.89 -22.16
N SER A 40 44.41 16.63 -22.46
CA SER A 40 44.92 15.55 -21.61
C SER A 40 46.14 15.95 -20.78
N PRO A 41 46.40 15.25 -19.65
CA PRO A 41 47.73 14.69 -19.50
C PRO A 41 47.70 13.16 -19.33
N GLU A 42 48.49 12.57 -20.21
CA GLU A 42 49.15 11.29 -20.20
C GLU A 42 49.77 10.93 -18.83
N ARG A 43 49.42 9.77 -18.25
CA ARG A 43 50.40 8.87 -17.62
C ARG A 43 49.85 7.48 -17.25
N GLU A 44 50.72 6.51 -17.54
CA GLU A 44 50.90 5.18 -16.93
C GLU A 44 49.92 4.06 -17.27
N SER A 45 50.29 3.41 -18.39
CA SER A 45 50.08 2.00 -18.69
C SER A 45 50.52 1.08 -17.54
N ARG A 46 49.57 0.68 -16.68
CA ARG A 46 49.68 -0.52 -15.85
C ARG A 46 48.89 -1.63 -16.52
N LYS A 47 49.59 -2.52 -17.24
CA LYS A 47 49.07 -3.81 -17.70
C LYS A 47 48.76 -4.67 -16.47
N GLU A 48 47.53 -4.59 -15.98
CA GLU A 48 47.01 -5.58 -15.04
C GLU A 48 46.03 -6.47 -15.79
N ASN A 49 46.50 -7.68 -16.06
CA ASN A 49 45.78 -8.77 -16.72
C ASN A 49 44.74 -9.33 -15.73
N GLY A 50 43.80 -8.50 -15.30
CA GLY A 50 42.72 -8.86 -14.39
C GLY A 50 41.53 -9.33 -15.22
N LYS A 51 41.16 -10.61 -15.07
CA LYS A 51 39.88 -11.14 -15.58
C LYS A 51 38.76 -10.13 -15.33
N PRO A 52 37.91 -9.77 -16.31
CA PRO A 52 36.71 -9.01 -16.03
C PRO A 52 35.85 -9.87 -15.10
N GLY A 53 35.95 -9.61 -13.80
CA GLY A 53 35.07 -10.18 -12.80
C GLY A 53 33.69 -9.63 -13.10
N GLU A 54 32.78 -10.51 -13.52
CA GLU A 54 31.36 -10.22 -13.53
C GLU A 54 30.99 -9.75 -12.12
N THR A 55 30.91 -8.44 -11.93
CA THR A 55 30.31 -7.87 -10.73
C THR A 55 28.84 -8.22 -10.80
N GLU A 56 28.50 -9.36 -10.21
CA GLU A 56 27.13 -9.79 -9.95
C GLU A 56 26.42 -8.62 -9.28
N ARG A 57 25.55 -7.95 -10.03
CA ARG A 57 24.77 -6.83 -9.49
C ARG A 57 23.75 -7.44 -8.56
N VAL A 58 24.11 -7.55 -7.28
CA VAL A 58 23.17 -7.88 -6.21
C VAL A 58 22.08 -6.82 -6.26
N LEU A 59 20.90 -7.20 -6.76
CA LEU A 59 19.74 -6.32 -6.79
C LEU A 59 19.27 -6.14 -5.35
N THR A 60 19.56 -4.99 -4.76
CA THR A 60 19.04 -4.62 -3.44
C THR A 60 17.54 -4.41 -3.56
N ILE A 61 16.76 -5.39 -3.11
CA ILE A 61 15.31 -5.27 -3.04
C ILE A 61 14.98 -4.31 -1.88
N PRO A 62 14.27 -3.19 -2.12
CA PRO A 62 13.87 -2.30 -1.06
C PRO A 62 12.91 -3.03 -0.10
N ALA A 63 13.26 -3.07 1.18
CA ALA A 63 12.47 -3.73 2.22
C ALA A 63 12.05 -2.72 3.29
N VAL A 64 10.79 -2.82 3.72
CA VAL A 64 10.23 -2.03 4.82
C VAL A 64 9.94 -3.00 5.96
N LYS A 65 10.50 -2.73 7.13
CA LYS A 65 10.18 -3.47 8.36
C LYS A 65 9.17 -2.65 9.16
N LEU A 66 8.07 -3.28 9.55
CA LEU A 66 7.07 -2.70 10.43
C LEU A 66 7.37 -3.12 11.87
N ASP A 67 6.92 -2.33 12.83
CA ASP A 67 7.09 -2.65 14.26
C ASP A 67 6.10 -3.73 14.74
N SER A 68 5.05 -3.99 13.96
CA SER A 68 4.10 -5.07 14.21
C SER A 68 4.60 -6.40 13.62
N PRO A 69 4.50 -7.53 14.35
CA PRO A 69 4.84 -8.85 13.83
C PRO A 69 3.85 -9.35 12.78
N THR A 70 2.63 -8.80 12.76
CA THR A 70 1.57 -9.16 11.82
C THR A 70 1.06 -7.94 11.07
N ILE A 71 0.57 -8.18 9.85
CA ILE A 71 -0.04 -7.19 8.98
C ILE A 71 -1.51 -7.55 8.86
N SER A 72 -2.39 -6.73 9.40
CA SER A 72 -3.84 -6.91 9.17
C SER A 72 -4.18 -6.75 7.69
N ASP A 73 -5.31 -7.33 7.29
CA ASP A 73 -5.86 -7.17 5.94
C ASP A 73 -6.10 -5.70 5.57
N GLU A 74 -6.59 -4.88 6.51
CA GLU A 74 -6.77 -3.43 6.33
C GLU A 74 -5.41 -2.71 6.10
N MET A 75 -4.38 -3.04 6.89
CA MET A 75 -3.04 -2.48 6.70
C MET A 75 -2.47 -2.90 5.33
N ALA A 76 -2.65 -4.16 4.93
CA ALA A 76 -2.20 -4.68 3.65
C ALA A 76 -2.85 -3.94 2.47
N ALA A 77 -4.16 -3.66 2.56
CA ALA A 77 -4.89 -2.88 1.58
C ALA A 77 -4.40 -1.42 1.52
N HIS A 78 -4.21 -0.77 2.67
CA HIS A 78 -3.67 0.59 2.76
C HIS A 78 -2.28 0.72 2.14
N LEU A 79 -1.36 -0.19 2.48
CA LEU A 79 -0.01 -0.22 1.90
C LEU A 79 -0.05 -0.47 0.38
N SER A 80 -0.96 -1.31 -0.08
CA SER A 80 -1.17 -1.59 -1.51
C SER A 80 -1.61 -0.35 -2.28
N ILE A 81 -2.62 0.37 -1.76
CA ILE A 81 -3.11 1.61 -2.37
C ILE A 81 -2.04 2.71 -2.36
N SER A 82 -1.32 2.84 -1.25
CA SER A 82 -0.20 3.78 -1.12
C SER A 82 0.90 3.49 -2.15
N LEU A 83 1.29 2.21 -2.31
CA LEU A 83 2.24 1.78 -3.33
C LEU A 83 1.74 2.12 -4.74
N ILE A 84 0.49 1.81 -5.08
CA ILE A 84 -0.09 2.09 -6.40
C ILE A 84 -0.03 3.60 -6.68
N GLY A 85 -0.45 4.44 -5.74
CA GLY A 85 -0.38 5.89 -5.87
C GLY A 85 1.05 6.40 -6.09
N HIS A 86 2.03 5.84 -5.35
CA HIS A 86 3.44 6.16 -5.54
C HIS A 86 3.99 5.70 -6.89
N VAL A 87 3.69 4.48 -7.33
CA VAL A 87 4.15 3.95 -8.62
C VAL A 87 3.59 4.78 -9.78
N LEU A 88 2.30 5.15 -9.73
CA LEU A 88 1.69 6.00 -10.75
C LEU A 88 2.38 7.36 -10.85
N PHE A 89 2.74 7.96 -9.72
CA PHE A 89 3.45 9.24 -9.71
C PHE A 89 4.90 9.09 -10.19
N LEU A 90 5.64 8.11 -9.66
CA LEU A 90 7.05 7.87 -10.00
C LEU A 90 7.27 7.47 -11.46
N LYS A 91 6.25 6.85 -12.10
CA LYS A 91 6.26 6.45 -13.51
C LYS A 91 5.56 7.47 -14.42
N SER A 92 5.33 8.69 -13.95
CA SER A 92 4.70 9.78 -14.70
C SER A 92 3.33 9.44 -15.29
N GLN A 93 2.60 8.48 -14.69
CA GLN A 93 1.23 8.16 -15.10
C GLN A 93 0.24 9.22 -14.59
N VAL A 94 0.57 9.88 -13.48
CA VAL A 94 -0.16 11.02 -12.94
C VAL A 94 0.77 12.19 -12.67
N PRO A 95 0.33 13.45 -12.91
CA PRO A 95 1.20 14.63 -12.82
C PRO A 95 1.52 15.06 -11.38
N PHE A 96 0.69 14.65 -10.41
CA PHE A 96 0.87 14.97 -8.99
C PHE A 96 0.55 13.73 -8.15
N PRO A 97 1.07 13.64 -6.91
CA PRO A 97 0.66 12.61 -5.97
C PRO A 97 -0.87 12.55 -5.84
N VAL A 98 -1.44 11.35 -5.78
CA VAL A 98 -2.90 11.12 -5.77
C VAL A 98 -3.61 11.94 -4.69
N MET A 99 -3.02 12.01 -3.48
CA MET A 99 -3.55 12.83 -2.39
C MET A 99 -3.59 14.34 -2.71
N GLN A 100 -2.65 14.86 -3.50
CA GLN A 100 -2.66 16.25 -3.92
C GLN A 100 -3.71 16.49 -5.00
N LEU A 101 -3.84 15.56 -5.96
CA LEU A 101 -4.85 15.64 -7.01
C LEU A 101 -6.27 15.71 -6.43
N ALA A 102 -6.58 14.93 -5.38
CA ALA A 102 -7.88 14.97 -4.72
C ALA A 102 -8.21 16.36 -4.13
N ARG A 103 -7.20 17.09 -3.68
CA ARG A 103 -7.36 18.44 -3.09
C ARG A 103 -7.45 19.54 -4.14
N MET A 104 -7.06 19.29 -5.38
CA MET A 104 -7.10 20.26 -6.48
C MET A 104 -8.53 20.46 -7.03
N SER A 105 -9.57 20.44 -6.18
CA SER A 105 -10.94 20.71 -6.62
C SER A 105 -10.96 21.99 -7.43
N GLY A 106 -11.54 21.90 -8.63
CA GLY A 106 -11.32 22.84 -9.72
C GLY A 106 -11.58 24.27 -9.30
N GLY A 107 -10.50 25.04 -9.09
CA GLY A 107 -10.60 26.49 -9.19
C GLY A 107 -11.28 26.85 -10.53
N LYS A 108 -11.84 28.06 -10.62
CA LYS A 108 -12.63 28.62 -11.75
C LYS A 108 -11.96 28.55 -13.15
N SER A 109 -10.86 27.84 -13.29
CA SER A 109 -10.17 27.49 -14.53
C SER A 109 -11.10 26.79 -15.53
N SER A 110 -11.01 27.26 -16.75
CA SER A 110 -11.88 27.01 -17.92
C SER A 110 -11.82 25.60 -18.52
N ASN A 111 -11.13 24.64 -17.90
CA ASN A 111 -10.90 23.33 -18.51
C ASN A 111 -11.75 22.22 -17.89
N SER A 112 -13.05 22.24 -18.20
CA SER A 112 -14.04 21.26 -17.74
C SER A 112 -13.65 19.81 -18.05
N ARG A 113 -12.95 19.58 -19.17
CA ARG A 113 -12.50 18.23 -19.58
C ARG A 113 -11.44 17.66 -18.66
N ALA A 114 -10.44 18.46 -18.28
CA ALA A 114 -9.39 18.02 -17.36
C ALA A 114 -9.96 17.75 -15.96
N ALA A 115 -10.89 18.58 -15.49
CA ALA A 115 -11.60 18.38 -14.23
C ALA A 115 -12.41 17.07 -14.26
N LYS A 116 -13.14 16.80 -15.36
CA LYS A 116 -13.87 15.55 -15.54
C LYS A 116 -12.95 14.32 -15.50
N LYS A 117 -11.81 14.35 -16.20
CA LYS A 117 -10.85 13.24 -16.19
C LYS A 117 -10.22 13.01 -14.82
N ARG A 118 -9.97 14.08 -14.06
CA ARG A 118 -9.52 13.97 -12.67
C ARG A 118 -10.57 13.31 -11.79
N ALA A 119 -11.84 13.71 -11.91
CA ALA A 119 -12.93 13.11 -11.16
C ALA A 119 -13.13 11.63 -11.51
N GLU A 120 -13.11 11.28 -12.80
CA GLU A 120 -13.16 9.88 -13.27
C GLU A 120 -12.02 9.04 -12.68
N PHE A 121 -10.80 9.59 -12.68
CA PHE A 121 -9.64 8.91 -12.08
C PHE A 121 -9.79 8.73 -10.56
N MET A 122 -10.26 9.75 -9.84
CA MET A 122 -10.45 9.65 -8.39
C MET A 122 -11.53 8.62 -8.03
N ASN A 123 -12.65 8.63 -8.75
CA ASN A 123 -13.69 7.64 -8.54
C ASN A 123 -13.18 6.20 -8.77
N ALA A 124 -12.41 5.99 -9.85
CA ALA A 124 -11.81 4.67 -10.12
C ALA A 124 -10.77 4.27 -9.07
N PHE A 125 -10.00 5.23 -8.54
CA PHE A 125 -9.01 4.98 -7.48
C PHE A 125 -9.69 4.66 -6.14
N ASP A 126 -10.78 5.35 -5.80
CA ASP A 126 -11.58 5.10 -4.60
C ASP A 126 -12.31 3.74 -4.69
N GLU A 127 -12.85 3.40 -5.85
CA GLU A 127 -13.45 2.08 -6.12
C GLU A 127 -12.41 0.96 -5.96
N LEU A 128 -11.21 1.15 -6.53
CA LEU A 128 -10.10 0.21 -6.35
C LEU A 128 -9.70 0.05 -4.87
N SER A 129 -9.66 1.15 -4.12
CA SER A 129 -9.38 1.13 -2.67
C SER A 129 -10.40 0.29 -1.90
N SER A 130 -11.69 0.53 -2.18
CA SER A 130 -12.76 -0.25 -1.57
C SER A 130 -12.68 -1.74 -1.93
N HIS A 131 -12.40 -2.07 -3.19
CA HIS A 131 -12.22 -3.46 -3.60
C HIS A 131 -11.03 -4.12 -2.91
N LEU A 132 -9.85 -3.47 -2.86
CA LEU A 132 -8.67 -4.05 -2.22
C LEU A 132 -8.90 -4.37 -0.75
N ASN A 133 -9.63 -3.54 0.01
CA ASN A 133 -10.00 -3.88 1.39
C ASN A 133 -10.72 -5.22 1.45
N THR A 134 -11.83 -5.38 0.70
CA THR A 134 -12.58 -6.64 0.67
C THR A 134 -11.78 -7.81 0.10
N THR A 135 -10.91 -7.56 -0.89
CA THR A 135 -10.04 -8.56 -1.49
C THR A 135 -9.05 -9.13 -0.48
N PHE A 136 -8.41 -8.28 0.33
CA PHE A 136 -7.44 -8.74 1.33
C PHE A 136 -8.11 -9.53 2.46
N SER A 137 -9.30 -9.15 2.90
CA SER A 137 -10.09 -9.94 3.86
C SER A 137 -10.45 -11.32 3.30
N ALA A 138 -10.93 -11.37 2.04
CA ALA A 138 -11.23 -12.63 1.37
C ALA A 138 -9.95 -13.48 1.15
N LEU A 139 -8.81 -12.84 0.86
CA LEU A 139 -7.53 -13.52 0.67
C LEU A 139 -7.05 -14.14 1.99
N ALA A 140 -7.11 -13.40 3.10
CA ALA A 140 -6.77 -13.88 4.43
C ALA A 140 -7.60 -15.12 4.80
N THR A 141 -8.91 -15.06 4.56
CA THR A 141 -9.82 -16.21 4.78
C THR A 141 -9.47 -17.40 3.88
N ALA A 142 -9.21 -17.17 2.59
CA ALA A 142 -8.84 -18.24 1.67
C ALA A 142 -7.50 -18.90 2.04
N LEU A 143 -6.55 -18.12 2.56
CA LEU A 143 -5.27 -18.62 3.07
C LEU A 143 -5.48 -19.45 4.34
N ALA A 144 -6.37 -19.04 5.25
CA ALA A 144 -6.70 -19.78 6.48
C ALA A 144 -7.22 -21.17 6.13
N ARG A 145 -8.21 -21.23 5.24
CA ARG A 145 -8.83 -22.48 4.78
C ARG A 145 -7.84 -23.43 4.11
N SER A 146 -6.80 -22.89 3.47
CA SER A 146 -5.79 -23.70 2.78
C SER A 146 -4.85 -24.46 3.74
N ARG A 147 -4.85 -24.12 5.04
CA ARG A 147 -3.91 -24.62 6.06
C ARG A 147 -4.50 -25.64 7.04
N THR A 148 -5.76 -26.02 6.87
CA THR A 148 -6.60 -26.87 7.74
C THR A 148 -6.12 -28.32 7.97
N GLY A 149 -4.87 -28.66 7.66
CA GLY A 149 -4.32 -30.02 7.80
C GLY A 149 -2.99 -30.12 8.55
N THR A 150 -2.54 -29.04 9.18
CA THR A 150 -1.32 -29.04 9.99
C THR A 150 -1.74 -28.80 11.43
N ASP A 151 -1.46 -29.76 12.32
CA ASP A 151 -1.71 -29.67 13.77
C ASP A 151 -1.05 -28.37 14.28
N ALA A 152 -1.85 -27.32 14.37
CA ALA A 152 -1.40 -25.99 14.72
C ALA A 152 -1.50 -25.86 16.23
N ASP A 153 -0.35 -25.92 16.90
CA ASP A 153 -0.17 -25.22 18.18
C ASP A 153 -0.61 -23.76 18.02
N ASP A 154 -1.04 -23.11 19.11
CA ASP A 154 -1.67 -21.77 19.20
C ASP A 154 -0.85 -20.56 18.66
N GLU A 155 0.07 -20.77 17.71
CA GLU A 155 0.87 -19.73 17.09
C GLU A 155 0.08 -18.94 16.03
N VAL A 156 0.18 -17.60 16.09
CA VAL A 156 -0.51 -16.68 15.17
C VAL A 156 -0.15 -17.00 13.72
N GLN A 157 -1.13 -17.48 12.96
CA GLN A 157 -0.89 -17.89 11.58
C GLN A 157 -0.72 -16.66 10.68
N THR A 158 0.46 -16.55 10.07
CA THR A 158 0.76 -15.51 9.08
C THR A 158 1.07 -16.09 7.71
N ALA A 159 0.81 -15.33 6.66
CA ALA A 159 1.09 -15.71 5.27
C ALA A 159 1.80 -14.58 4.50
N THR A 160 2.33 -14.92 3.32
CA THR A 160 2.88 -13.94 2.40
C THR A 160 1.90 -13.68 1.26
N ALA A 161 1.47 -12.43 1.08
CA ALA A 161 0.69 -12.00 -0.06
C ALA A 161 1.57 -11.30 -1.11
N TYR A 162 1.20 -11.42 -2.38
CA TYR A 162 1.94 -10.81 -3.50
C TYR A 162 1.01 -9.96 -4.36
N LEU A 163 1.36 -8.69 -4.53
CA LEU A 163 0.67 -7.72 -5.39
C LEU A 163 1.60 -7.24 -6.49
N GLY A 164 1.13 -7.26 -7.74
CA GLY A 164 1.83 -6.73 -8.91
C GLY A 164 1.13 -5.51 -9.47
N VAL A 165 1.88 -4.43 -9.71
CA VAL A 165 1.45 -3.26 -10.49
C VAL A 165 2.14 -3.30 -11.85
N VAL A 166 1.34 -3.41 -12.91
CA VAL A 166 1.83 -3.57 -14.28
C VAL A 166 1.39 -2.39 -15.13
N LEU A 167 2.35 -1.67 -15.70
CA LEU A 167 2.11 -0.50 -16.55
C LEU A 167 2.39 -0.86 -18.01
N GLY A 168 1.39 -0.73 -18.88
CA GLY A 168 1.52 -1.02 -20.31
C GLY A 168 0.18 -1.14 -21.03
N PRO A 169 0.17 -1.41 -22.35
CA PRO A 169 -1.07 -1.63 -23.09
C PRO A 169 -1.81 -2.91 -22.68
N THR A 170 -1.05 -3.94 -22.27
CA THR A 170 -1.56 -5.23 -21.79
C THR A 170 -0.61 -5.78 -20.72
N VAL A 171 -1.07 -6.78 -19.96
CA VAL A 171 -0.23 -7.51 -18.98
C VAL A 171 0.94 -8.25 -19.66
N GLY A 172 0.76 -8.74 -20.89
CA GLY A 172 1.80 -9.44 -21.66
C GLY A 172 2.88 -8.50 -22.20
N THR A 173 2.48 -7.30 -22.64
CA THR A 173 3.36 -6.28 -23.25
C THR A 173 3.65 -5.13 -22.28
N ALA A 174 3.88 -5.45 -21.01
CA ALA A 174 4.15 -4.48 -19.96
C ALA A 174 5.46 -3.71 -20.21
N LYS A 175 5.42 -2.39 -20.01
CA LYS A 175 6.60 -1.52 -20.04
C LYS A 175 7.30 -1.44 -18.69
N ALA A 176 6.55 -1.54 -17.60
CA ALA A 176 7.08 -1.64 -16.26
C ALA A 176 6.25 -2.60 -15.40
N ARG A 177 6.92 -3.25 -14.45
CA ARG A 177 6.32 -4.16 -13.48
C ARG A 177 6.92 -3.83 -12.11
N VAL A 178 6.06 -3.68 -11.12
CA VAL A 178 6.45 -3.52 -9.72
C VAL A 178 5.78 -4.64 -8.94
N LEU A 179 6.56 -5.39 -8.16
CA LEU A 179 6.06 -6.48 -7.32
C LEU A 179 6.26 -6.09 -5.86
N MET A 180 5.21 -6.27 -5.06
CA MET A 180 5.24 -6.13 -3.61
C MET A 180 4.96 -7.50 -2.99
N ALA A 181 5.81 -7.88 -2.04
CA ALA A 181 5.57 -9.01 -1.15
C ALA A 181 5.23 -8.46 0.24
N LEU A 182 4.07 -8.85 0.75
CA LEU A 182 3.60 -8.53 2.10
C LEU A 182 3.80 -9.78 2.95
N GLU A 183 4.90 -9.82 3.69
CA GLU A 183 5.19 -10.87 4.66
C GLU A 183 4.52 -10.57 6.00
N GLY A 184 3.97 -11.59 6.66
CA GLY A 184 3.28 -11.41 7.94
C GLY A 184 1.79 -11.08 7.81
N LEU A 185 1.15 -11.27 6.65
CA LEU A 185 -0.29 -11.08 6.51
C LEU A 185 -1.03 -11.98 7.49
N GLU A 186 -1.86 -11.40 8.34
CA GLU A 186 -2.68 -12.13 9.31
C GLU A 186 -3.69 -13.02 8.59
N VAL A 187 -3.73 -14.29 8.99
CA VAL A 187 -4.59 -15.30 8.39
C VAL A 187 -5.67 -15.65 9.39
N LYS A 188 -6.83 -14.98 9.27
CA LYS A 188 -8.02 -15.25 10.09
C LYS A 188 -9.17 -15.70 9.19
N GLU A 189 -9.94 -16.70 9.62
CA GLU A 189 -11.17 -17.08 8.95
C GLU A 189 -12.27 -16.07 9.31
N TRP A 190 -12.85 -15.41 8.31
CA TRP A 190 -13.96 -14.50 8.56
C TRP A 190 -15.22 -15.30 8.93
N GLY A 191 -15.80 -14.98 10.07
CA GLY A 191 -17.07 -15.56 10.52
C GLY A 191 -16.95 -16.76 11.45
N THR A 192 -15.74 -17.25 11.75
CA THR A 192 -15.54 -17.99 13.00
C THR A 192 -15.62 -16.96 14.12
N ARG A 193 -16.78 -16.88 14.78
CA ARG A 193 -16.85 -16.16 16.04
C ARG A 193 -15.84 -16.86 16.95
N ASP A 194 -15.00 -16.09 17.64
CA ASP A 194 -14.07 -16.61 18.64
C ASP A 194 -14.83 -17.10 19.90
N ASP A 195 -16.05 -17.65 19.72
CA ASP A 195 -16.96 -18.15 20.75
C ASP A 195 -16.53 -19.53 21.27
N ASP A 196 -15.45 -20.11 20.72
CA ASP A 196 -14.78 -21.32 21.23
C ASP A 196 -13.60 -20.95 22.15
N GLU A 197 -13.65 -19.80 22.85
CA GLU A 197 -13.08 -19.79 24.19
C GLU A 197 -13.85 -20.88 24.94
N PRO A 198 -13.20 -21.94 25.44
CA PRO A 198 -13.91 -22.99 26.16
C PRO A 198 -14.56 -22.33 27.35
N GLU A 199 -15.86 -22.02 27.23
CA GLU A 199 -16.73 -21.65 28.32
C GLU A 199 -16.51 -22.76 29.34
N THR A 200 -15.70 -22.46 30.35
CA THR A 200 -15.58 -23.29 31.54
C THR A 200 -17.00 -23.35 32.04
N SER A 201 -17.65 -24.48 31.77
CA SER A 201 -19.05 -24.76 32.04
C SER A 201 -19.32 -24.53 33.52
N VAL A 202 -19.62 -23.28 33.87
CA VAL A 202 -20.32 -22.96 35.10
C VAL A 202 -21.77 -23.26 34.79
N GLU A 203 -22.20 -24.43 35.24
CA GLU A 203 -23.60 -24.82 35.36
C GLU A 203 -24.35 -23.70 36.10
N SER A 204 -24.89 -22.73 35.37
CA SER A 204 -25.82 -21.75 35.89
C SER A 204 -27.21 -22.23 35.49
N GLU A 205 -27.79 -23.03 36.39
CA GLU A 205 -29.22 -23.25 36.48
C GLU A 205 -29.88 -21.90 36.82
N GLU A 206 -30.49 -21.21 35.86
CA GLU A 206 -31.45 -20.16 36.18
C GLU A 206 -32.66 -20.24 35.24
N GLU A 207 -33.77 -20.63 35.87
CA GLU A 207 -35.10 -20.80 35.33
C GLU A 207 -35.77 -19.46 34.99
N GLY A 208 -36.58 -19.45 33.93
CA GLY A 208 -37.70 -18.52 33.72
C GLY A 208 -37.32 -17.08 33.42
N GLU A 209 -38.04 -16.29 32.62
CA GLU A 209 -39.45 -16.30 32.33
C GLU A 209 -39.68 -15.74 30.91
N GLU A 210 -40.73 -16.24 30.27
CA GLU A 210 -41.23 -15.84 28.97
C GLU A 210 -41.92 -14.47 29.07
N GLU A 211 -41.48 -13.47 28.30
CA GLU A 211 -42.35 -12.34 27.95
C GLU A 211 -42.39 -12.11 26.44
N GLU A 212 -43.56 -12.43 25.88
CA GLU A 212 -44.01 -12.07 24.55
C GLU A 212 -44.12 -10.54 24.45
N SER A 213 -43.46 -9.94 23.45
CA SER A 213 -43.73 -8.55 23.08
C SER A 213 -43.90 -8.42 21.57
N ASP A 214 -45.15 -8.62 21.17
CA ASP A 214 -45.71 -8.17 19.90
C ASP A 214 -45.68 -6.63 19.83
N SER A 215 -45.02 -6.08 18.81
CA SER A 215 -45.32 -4.72 18.37
C SER A 215 -45.13 -4.55 16.87
N ASP A 216 -46.24 -4.73 16.17
CA ASP A 216 -46.56 -4.09 14.89
C ASP A 216 -46.42 -2.56 14.99
N ALA A 217 -45.66 -1.92 14.11
CA ALA A 217 -45.86 -0.51 13.79
C ALA A 217 -45.36 -0.12 12.39
N ALA A 218 -46.34 0.31 11.61
CA ALA A 218 -46.30 0.69 10.21
C ALA A 218 -45.44 1.93 9.86
N SER A 219 -44.90 1.90 8.63
CA SER A 219 -45.03 2.89 7.55
C SER A 219 -44.82 4.38 7.83
N GLY A 220 -43.86 4.99 7.12
CA GLY A 220 -43.70 6.45 7.06
C GLY A 220 -42.74 6.93 5.97
N SER A 221 -43.23 6.99 4.73
CA SER A 221 -42.58 7.66 3.59
C SER A 221 -42.61 9.19 3.77
N GLY A 222 -41.45 9.83 3.80
CA GLY A 222 -41.31 11.29 3.85
C GLY A 222 -40.26 11.79 2.85
N ASP A 223 -40.72 12.13 1.66
CA ASP A 223 -39.98 12.85 0.61
C ASP A 223 -39.97 14.35 0.98
N GLU A 224 -38.84 14.86 1.49
CA GLU A 224 -38.61 16.30 1.68
C GLU A 224 -37.42 16.75 0.84
N GLN A 225 -37.75 17.35 -0.30
CA GLN A 225 -36.83 18.05 -1.18
C GLN A 225 -36.56 19.47 -0.64
N PRO A 226 -35.32 19.82 -0.23
CA PRO A 226 -35.01 21.18 0.20
C PRO A 226 -34.85 22.15 -1.00
N PRO A 227 -35.29 23.42 -0.86
CA PRO A 227 -35.18 24.42 -1.92
C PRO A 227 -33.74 24.96 -2.10
N PRO A 228 -33.39 25.44 -3.31
CA PRO A 228 -32.05 25.96 -3.62
C PRO A 228 -31.82 27.33 -2.95
N SER A 229 -30.72 27.43 -2.18
CA SER A 229 -30.27 28.68 -1.55
C SER A 229 -29.46 29.55 -2.52
N PRO A 230 -29.59 30.89 -2.47
CA PRO A 230 -28.88 31.83 -3.36
C PRO A 230 -27.38 31.99 -3.02
N PRO A 231 -26.53 32.43 -3.98
CA PRO A 231 -25.09 32.52 -3.79
C PRO A 231 -24.68 33.71 -2.91
N VAL A 232 -24.14 33.42 -1.74
CA VAL A 232 -23.46 34.40 -0.87
C VAL A 232 -22.05 34.67 -1.40
N SER A 233 -21.82 35.90 -1.84
CA SER A 233 -20.51 36.41 -2.22
C SER A 233 -19.73 36.81 -0.97
N VAL A 234 -18.84 35.92 -0.49
CA VAL A 234 -17.91 36.23 0.62
C VAL A 234 -16.55 36.64 0.07
N THR A 235 -16.30 37.94 0.12
CA THR A 235 -15.00 38.57 -0.10
C THR A 235 -14.15 38.38 1.16
N PHE A 236 -13.23 37.41 1.16
CA PHE A 236 -12.27 37.23 2.25
C PHE A 236 -11.06 38.15 2.04
N SER A 237 -11.04 39.25 2.79
CA SER A 237 -9.85 40.07 3.01
C SER A 237 -8.90 39.38 3.98
N ARG A 238 -7.69 39.08 3.47
CA ARG A 238 -6.55 38.47 4.16
C ARG A 238 -5.86 39.48 5.10
N PRO A 239 -5.62 39.15 6.39
CA PRO A 239 -4.65 39.88 7.20
C PRO A 239 -3.24 39.25 7.08
N PRO A 240 -2.16 40.05 7.12
CA PRO A 240 -0.80 39.56 7.30
C PRO A 240 -0.50 39.41 8.80
N SER A 241 0.17 38.34 9.21
CA SER A 241 0.79 38.30 10.53
C SER A 241 2.18 37.68 10.47
N LEU A 242 3.07 38.43 11.11
CA LEU A 242 4.51 38.37 11.13
C LEU A 242 5.00 37.39 12.21
N ARG A 243 6.14 36.77 11.90
CA ARG A 243 7.27 36.40 12.79
C ARG A 243 7.02 36.32 14.31
N GLY A 244 7.37 35.16 14.86
CA GLY A 244 7.95 35.02 16.20
C GLY A 244 8.86 33.78 16.28
N PRO A 245 10.13 33.89 16.73
CA PRO A 245 10.99 32.74 16.98
C PRO A 245 10.67 32.11 18.34
N SER A 246 10.47 30.80 18.38
CA SER A 246 10.22 30.04 19.63
C SER A 246 11.53 29.42 20.15
N PRO A 247 11.83 29.51 21.47
CA PRO A 247 13.07 29.03 22.07
C PRO A 247 13.05 27.53 22.38
N ALA A 248 14.25 26.95 22.40
CA ALA A 248 14.54 25.53 22.61
C ALA A 248 14.28 25.05 24.06
N PRO A 249 13.86 23.78 24.27
CA PRO A 249 13.81 23.17 25.59
C PRO A 249 15.14 22.49 25.98
N THR A 250 15.59 22.77 27.20
CA THR A 250 16.69 22.12 27.93
C THR A 250 16.27 20.77 28.52
N PRO A 251 17.12 19.72 28.52
CA PRO A 251 16.86 18.48 29.24
C PRO A 251 17.38 18.53 30.69
N SER A 252 16.50 18.24 31.65
CA SER A 252 16.86 18.02 33.05
C SER A 252 16.91 16.51 33.32
N SER A 253 18.12 16.02 33.55
CA SER A 253 18.44 14.72 34.12
C SER A 253 18.11 14.67 35.62
N SER A 254 17.38 13.65 36.05
CA SER A 254 17.40 13.21 37.46
C SER A 254 17.38 11.68 37.55
N SER A 255 18.14 11.22 38.54
CA SER A 255 18.65 9.87 38.70
C SER A 255 18.22 9.29 40.05
N SER A 256 17.90 7.99 40.05
CA SER A 256 17.99 7.03 41.18
C SER A 256 16.92 7.14 42.30
N PRO A 257 16.72 6.11 43.18
CA PRO A 257 17.38 4.80 43.31
C PRO A 257 16.44 3.58 43.48
N GLN A 258 17.10 2.42 43.52
CA GLN A 258 16.67 1.09 43.96
C GLN A 258 15.78 1.08 45.22
N ASN A 259 14.78 0.20 45.24
CA ASN A 259 14.42 -0.46 46.51
C ASN A 259 13.87 -1.88 46.30
N ALA A 260 14.40 -2.76 47.13
CA ALA A 260 14.12 -4.18 47.21
C ALA A 260 12.77 -4.45 47.89
N LEU A 261 12.16 -5.61 47.62
CA LEU A 261 12.07 -6.74 48.57
C LEU A 261 11.07 -7.79 48.08
N ARG A 262 11.50 -9.04 48.25
CA ARG A 262 10.75 -10.27 48.02
C ARG A 262 9.49 -10.32 48.90
N GLY A 263 8.36 -10.64 48.28
CA GLY A 263 7.14 -11.10 48.95
C GLY A 263 6.54 -12.26 48.16
N THR A 264 6.68 -13.48 48.69
CA THR A 264 5.98 -14.67 48.21
C THR A 264 4.59 -14.67 48.83
N SER A 265 3.57 -14.24 48.08
CA SER A 265 2.16 -14.37 48.48
C SER A 265 1.39 -15.05 47.36
N SER A 266 0.75 -16.16 47.73
CA SER A 266 -0.23 -16.93 46.96
C SER A 266 -1.24 -16.00 46.29
N SER A 267 -1.25 -15.99 44.95
CA SER A 267 -2.10 -15.12 44.15
C SER A 267 -3.53 -15.66 44.09
N PRO A 268 -4.53 -14.88 44.52
CA PRO A 268 -5.93 -15.17 44.23
C PRO A 268 -6.16 -15.07 42.72
N SER A 269 -6.99 -15.96 42.20
CA SER A 269 -7.43 -16.07 40.81
C SER A 269 -7.67 -14.68 40.20
N GLN A 270 -6.74 -14.21 39.37
CA GLN A 270 -6.88 -12.92 38.71
C GLN A 270 -7.99 -13.04 37.66
N PRO A 271 -8.97 -12.12 37.63
CA PRO A 271 -9.95 -12.07 36.57
C PRO A 271 -9.22 -11.92 35.23
N HIS A 272 -9.59 -12.75 34.26
CA HIS A 272 -9.02 -12.79 32.91
C HIS A 272 -9.03 -11.36 32.35
N LEU A 273 -7.85 -10.72 32.30
CA LEU A 273 -7.72 -9.37 31.79
C LEU A 273 -7.86 -9.45 30.28
N VAL A 274 -9.05 -9.10 29.77
CA VAL A 274 -9.32 -8.91 28.35
C VAL A 274 -8.19 -8.06 27.77
N ALA A 275 -7.50 -8.58 26.75
CA ALA A 275 -6.42 -7.87 26.11
C ALA A 275 -6.89 -6.46 25.71
N PRO A 276 -6.13 -5.40 26.03
CA PRO A 276 -6.55 -4.04 25.75
C PRO A 276 -6.82 -3.88 24.26
N GLN A 277 -8.10 -3.64 23.92
CA GLN A 277 -8.54 -3.34 22.57
C GLN A 277 -7.74 -2.14 22.05
N ARG A 278 -6.96 -2.34 20.99
CA ARG A 278 -6.22 -1.24 20.35
C ARG A 278 -7.20 -0.14 19.94
N THR A 279 -6.87 1.09 20.28
CA THR A 279 -7.76 2.21 19.92
C THR A 279 -7.68 2.48 18.42
N HIS A 280 -8.80 2.81 17.79
CA HIS A 280 -8.84 3.16 16.36
C HIS A 280 -7.89 4.33 16.00
N ALA A 281 -7.65 5.26 16.94
CA ALA A 281 -6.69 6.35 16.75
C ALA A 281 -5.24 5.84 16.64
N GLU A 282 -4.87 4.85 17.45
CA GLU A 282 -3.56 4.20 17.41
C GLU A 282 -3.36 3.43 16.10
N GLN A 283 -4.38 2.68 15.66
CA GLN A 283 -4.37 1.96 14.39
C GLN A 283 -4.15 2.91 13.19
N GLN A 284 -4.88 4.03 13.12
CA GLN A 284 -4.67 5.03 12.06
C GLN A 284 -3.28 5.67 12.12
N GLN A 285 -2.72 5.85 13.31
CA GLN A 285 -1.36 6.36 13.45
C GLN A 285 -0.35 5.35 12.90
N GLU A 286 -0.54 4.05 13.18
CA GLU A 286 0.26 2.97 12.65
C GLU A 286 0.24 2.95 11.12
N PHE A 287 -0.95 3.09 10.50
CA PHE A 287 -1.11 3.16 9.05
C PHE A 287 -0.29 4.31 8.45
N ARG A 288 -0.41 5.51 9.02
CA ARG A 288 0.35 6.70 8.55
C ARG A 288 1.85 6.53 8.72
N LEU A 289 2.31 5.83 9.75
CA LEU A 289 3.74 5.55 9.97
C LEU A 289 4.25 4.56 8.92
N ALA A 290 3.54 3.45 8.71
CA ALA A 290 3.87 2.44 7.73
C ALA A 290 3.91 3.02 6.31
N GLU A 291 2.90 3.82 5.92
CA GLU A 291 2.86 4.53 4.65
C GLU A 291 4.05 5.49 4.47
N ARG A 292 4.42 6.24 5.53
CA ARG A 292 5.57 7.14 5.48
C ARG A 292 6.89 6.37 5.28
N MET A 293 7.04 5.21 5.92
CA MET A 293 8.21 4.36 5.77
C MET A 293 8.30 3.78 4.36
N LEU A 294 7.17 3.29 3.82
CA LEU A 294 7.06 2.84 2.44
C LEU A 294 7.46 3.95 1.46
N SER A 295 6.88 5.14 1.61
CA SER A 295 7.16 6.30 0.77
C SER A 295 8.65 6.68 0.76
N ARG A 296 9.27 6.74 1.95
CA ARG A 296 10.70 7.03 2.10
C ARG A 296 11.57 5.95 1.43
N THR A 297 11.20 4.69 1.60
CA THR A 297 11.93 3.56 1.03
C THR A 297 11.88 3.58 -0.49
N LEU A 298 10.70 3.87 -1.07
CA LEU A 298 10.54 4.04 -2.51
C LEU A 298 11.34 5.25 -3.03
N ALA A 299 11.32 6.38 -2.32
CA ALA A 299 12.09 7.56 -2.69
C ALA A 299 13.60 7.28 -2.71
N ASN A 300 14.11 6.57 -1.70
CA ASN A 300 15.53 6.17 -1.65
C ASN A 300 15.87 5.19 -2.78
N ALA A 301 15.01 4.19 -3.02
CA ALA A 301 15.20 3.25 -4.13
C ALA A 301 15.13 3.91 -5.52
N CYS A 302 14.49 5.07 -5.63
CA CYS A 302 14.50 5.88 -6.87
C CYS A 302 15.81 6.65 -7.06
N ALA A 303 16.50 7.01 -5.98
CA ALA A 303 17.75 7.76 -6.03
C ALA A 303 18.95 6.89 -6.45
N ASP A 304 18.89 5.59 -6.17
CA ASP A 304 19.98 4.64 -6.42
C ASP A 304 19.90 4.01 -7.83
N GLY A 305 20.65 4.57 -8.79
CA GLY A 305 20.89 3.96 -10.11
C GLY A 305 19.87 4.33 -11.20
N PRO A 306 19.69 3.51 -12.28
CA PRO A 306 18.72 3.78 -13.35
C PRO A 306 17.26 3.79 -12.87
N GLY A 307 17.02 3.50 -11.59
CA GLY A 307 15.86 3.92 -10.81
C GLY A 307 14.49 3.42 -11.27
N MET A 308 13.53 3.55 -10.37
CA MET A 308 12.10 3.45 -10.68
C MET A 308 11.62 4.60 -11.59
N ALA A 309 12.41 5.66 -11.78
CA ALA A 309 12.00 6.92 -12.42
C ALA A 309 12.05 6.95 -13.95
N VAL A 310 12.09 5.80 -14.64
CA VAL A 310 11.95 5.79 -16.11
C VAL A 310 10.59 6.38 -16.49
N GLU A 311 10.61 7.54 -17.13
CA GLU A 311 9.43 8.25 -17.59
C GLU A 311 8.69 7.39 -18.63
N LEU A 312 7.44 7.06 -18.31
CA LEU A 312 6.55 6.34 -19.22
C LEU A 312 5.45 7.29 -19.67
N ALA A 313 5.15 7.28 -20.97
CA ALA A 313 3.91 7.89 -21.46
C ALA A 313 2.71 7.27 -20.71
N PRO A 314 1.58 8.00 -20.57
CA PRO A 314 0.39 7.44 -19.95
C PRO A 314 -0.04 6.14 -20.62
N THR A 315 -0.23 5.09 -19.82
CA THR A 315 -0.63 3.74 -20.27
C THR A 315 -1.70 3.16 -19.33
N GLN A 316 -2.21 1.98 -19.67
CA GLN A 316 -3.10 1.27 -18.75
C GLN A 316 -2.30 0.77 -17.55
N THR A 317 -2.96 0.76 -16.40
CA THR A 317 -2.43 0.20 -15.15
C THR A 317 -3.24 -1.04 -14.83
N HIS A 318 -2.57 -2.18 -14.68
CA HIS A 318 -3.18 -3.43 -14.26
C HIS A 318 -2.68 -3.77 -12.85
N VAL A 319 -3.62 -4.08 -11.96
CA VAL A 319 -3.33 -4.54 -10.60
C VAL A 319 -3.60 -6.04 -10.55
N LEU A 320 -2.59 -6.80 -10.15
CA LEU A 320 -2.63 -8.26 -10.09
C LEU A 320 -2.40 -8.70 -8.65
N LEU A 321 -3.24 -9.58 -8.15
CA LEU A 321 -3.05 -10.20 -6.84
C LEU A 321 -2.85 -11.71 -7.03
N ARG A 322 -1.82 -12.26 -6.37
CA ARG A 322 -1.64 -13.71 -6.32
C ARG A 322 -2.57 -14.29 -5.26
N ALA A 323 -3.49 -15.14 -5.68
CA ALA A 323 -4.41 -15.80 -4.78
C ALA A 323 -4.34 -17.34 -4.88
N PRO A 324 -4.71 -18.08 -3.82
CA PRO A 324 -4.88 -19.54 -3.89
C PRO A 324 -5.89 -19.96 -4.96
N ARG A 325 -5.79 -21.19 -5.47
CA ARG A 325 -6.72 -21.72 -6.50
C ARG A 325 -8.20 -21.69 -6.10
N ARG A 326 -8.48 -21.71 -4.79
CA ARG A 326 -9.83 -21.70 -4.21
C ARG A 326 -10.31 -20.30 -3.82
N PHE A 327 -9.56 -19.27 -4.18
CA PHE A 327 -9.96 -17.89 -3.91
C PHE A 327 -11.18 -17.52 -4.75
N ALA A 328 -12.22 -17.04 -4.07
CA ALA A 328 -13.40 -16.45 -4.67
C ALA A 328 -13.55 -15.06 -4.07
N HIS A 329 -13.71 -14.07 -4.95
CA HIS A 329 -13.94 -12.67 -4.61
C HIS A 329 -15.42 -12.34 -4.82
#